data_AF-A0A1H7PZ06-F1
#
_entry.id   AF-A0A1H7PZ06-F1
#
_cell.length_a   1.000
_cell.length_b   1.000
_cell.length_c   1.000
_cell.angle_alpha   90.00
_cell.angle_beta   90.00
_cell.angle_gamma   90.00
#
_symmetry.space_group_name_H-M   'P 1'
#
loop_
_entity.id
_entity.type
_entity.pdbx_description
1 polymer ?
#
loop_
_entity_poly.entity_id
_entity_poly.type
_entity_poly.pdbx_seq_one_letter_code
_entity_poly.pdbx_strand_id
1 'polypeptide(L)' 'MKKLMQLKGAQVLNKKEQKTINGGNTGMQCRSHSDCSALNGIPGFEYEEFFCHWGYCQIM' A
#
# COMPACT_ATOMS: atom_id res chain seq x y z
N MET A 1 6.77 -7.74 20.51
CA MET A 1 6.63 -6.67 19.51
C MET A 1 7.96 -6.53 18.76
N LYS A 2 8.01 -6.88 17.46
CA LYS A 2 9.24 -6.69 16.66
C LYS A 2 9.43 -5.18 16.44
N LYS A 3 10.46 -4.60 17.05
CA LYS A 3 10.89 -3.22 16.80
C LYS A 3 11.30 -3.14 15.33
N LEU A 4 10.51 -2.46 14.50
CA LEU A 4 10.96 -2.00 13.17
C LEU A 4 12.20 -1.14 13.40
N MET A 5 13.38 -1.68 13.08
CA MET A 5 14.60 -0.89 13.07
C MET A 5 14.44 0.15 11.97
N GLN A 6 14.24 1.42 12.35
CA GLN A 6 14.28 2.52 11.40
C GLN A 6 15.71 2.62 10.88
N LEU A 7 15.89 2.25 9.60
CA LEU A 7 17.15 2.41 8.89
C LEU A 7 17.48 3.91 8.84
N LYS A 8 18.72 4.27 9.17
CA LYS A 8 19.20 5.66 9.13
C LYS A 8 19.04 6.18 7.69
N GLY A 9 18.10 7.11 7.48
CA GLY A 9 17.77 7.66 6.15
C GLY A 9 16.39 7.25 5.59
N ALA A 10 15.67 6.33 6.22
CA ALA A 10 14.29 6.01 5.85
C ALA A 10 13.36 7.13 6.35
N GLN A 11 12.84 7.94 5.42
CA GLN A 11 11.85 8.96 5.72
C GLN A 11 10.46 8.32 5.69
N VAL A 12 9.65 8.58 6.71
CA VAL A 12 8.22 8.21 6.69
C VAL A 12 7.53 9.15 5.71
N LEU A 13 7.06 8.60 4.59
CA LEU A 13 6.37 9.34 3.55
C LEU A 13 4.95 9.71 3.99
N ASN A 14 4.50 10.91 3.64
CA ASN A 14 3.10 11.29 3.81
C ASN A 14 2.22 10.71 2.68
N LYS A 15 0.89 10.77 2.84
CA LYS A 15 -0.08 10.21 1.87
C LYS A 15 0.17 10.67 0.42
N LYS A 16 0.54 11.93 0.20
CA LYS A 16 0.77 12.48 -1.14
C LYS A 16 2.06 11.93 -1.76
N GLU A 17 3.10 11.78 -0.94
CA GLU A 17 4.39 11.22 -1.35
C GLU A 17 4.28 9.72 -1.64
N GLN A 18 3.61 8.96 -0.77
CA GLN A 18 3.34 7.54 -0.98
C GLN A 18 2.60 7.32 -2.30
N LYS A 19 1.49 8.02 -2.52
CA LYS A 19 0.68 7.89 -3.74
C LYS A 19 1.46 8.19 -5.03
N THR A 20 2.42 9.11 -4.96
CA THR A 20 3.29 9.45 -6.11
C THR A 20 4.32 8.36 -6.40
N ILE A 21 4.80 7.67 -5.37
CA ILE A 21 5.85 6.65 -5.46
C ILE A 21 5.29 5.25 -5.72
N ASN A 22 4.20 4.91 -5.03
CA ASN A 22 3.67 3.57 -4.94
C ASN A 22 2.71 3.19 -6.07
N GLY A 23 2.19 4.15 -6.83
CA GLY A 23 1.06 3.95 -7.76
C GLY A 23 1.13 2.68 -8.63
N GLY A 24 -0.01 2.21 -9.10
CA GLY A 24 -0.10 1.06 -10.02
C GLY A 24 -0.57 -0.25 -9.37
N ASN A 25 -0.21 -1.36 -10.02
CA ASN A 25 -0.64 -2.71 -9.66
C ASN A 25 0.23 -3.27 -8.54
N THR A 26 -0.40 -3.65 -7.43
CA THR A 26 0.29 -4.21 -6.25
C THR A 26 0.69 -5.69 -6.41
N GLY A 27 0.21 -6.35 -7.47
CA GLY A 27 0.40 -7.78 -7.70
C GLY A 27 -0.50 -8.70 -6.87
N MET A 28 -1.24 -8.15 -5.89
CA MET A 28 -2.23 -8.90 -5.13
C MET A 28 -3.47 -9.16 -5.98
N GLN A 29 -3.87 -10.43 -6.10
CA GLN A 29 -5.12 -10.79 -6.76
C GLN A 29 -6.34 -10.40 -5.93
N CYS A 30 -7.43 -10.01 -6.59
CA CYS A 30 -8.69 -9.67 -5.96
C CYS A 30 -9.89 -10.12 -6.82
N ARG A 31 -11.01 -10.36 -6.14
CA ARG A 31 -12.34 -10.55 -6.71
C ARG A 31 -13.24 -9.36 -6.43
N SER A 32 -12.97 -8.65 -5.34
CA SER A 32 -13.75 -7.51 -4.85
C SER A 32 -12.82 -6.42 -4.28
N HIS A 33 -13.35 -5.20 -4.14
CA HIS A 33 -12.58 -4.09 -3.56
C HIS A 33 -12.19 -4.36 -2.10
N SER A 34 -13.01 -5.07 -1.34
CA SER A 34 -12.71 -5.42 0.06
C SER A 34 -11.50 -6.33 0.20
N ASP A 35 -11.16 -7.12 -0.82
CA ASP A 35 -9.99 -8.02 -0.78
C ASP A 35 -8.68 -7.21 -0.66
N CYS A 36 -8.67 -5.98 -1.19
CA CYS A 36 -7.51 -5.11 -1.17
C CYS A 36 -7.26 -4.43 0.19
N SER A 37 -8.21 -4.51 1.13
CA SER A 37 -8.04 -3.95 2.47
C SER A 37 -6.89 -4.57 3.26
N ALA A 38 -6.45 -5.77 2.89
CA ALA A 38 -5.27 -6.42 3.47
C ALA A 38 -3.98 -5.60 3.27
N LEU A 39 -3.91 -4.80 2.20
CA LEU A 39 -2.76 -3.95 1.90
C LEU A 39 -2.60 -2.78 2.89
N ASN A 40 -3.70 -2.36 3.54
CA ASN A 40 -3.67 -1.30 4.56
C ASN A 40 -2.81 -1.67 5.79
N GLY A 41 -2.55 -2.96 6.00
CA GLY A 41 -1.71 -3.46 7.08
C GLY A 41 -0.21 -3.46 6.77
N ILE A 42 0.20 -3.11 5.54
CA ILE A 42 1.59 -3.13 5.10
C ILE A 42 2.24 -1.78 5.38
N PRO A 43 3.41 -1.74 6.04
CA PRO A 43 4.15 -0.50 6.22
C PRO A 43 4.50 0.15 4.88
N GLY A 44 4.15 1.42 4.70
CA GLY A 44 4.29 2.15 3.43
C GLY A 44 3.00 2.26 2.61
N PHE A 45 1.91 1.63 3.05
CA PHE A 45 0.60 1.62 2.40
C PHE A 45 -0.55 2.07 3.31
N GLU A 46 -0.24 2.51 4.53
CA GLU A 46 -1.23 2.82 5.56
C GLU A 46 -2.18 3.96 5.18
N TYR A 47 -1.80 4.78 4.20
CA TYR A 47 -2.56 5.92 3.73
C TYR A 47 -3.09 5.79 2.30
N GLU A 48 -2.79 4.69 1.63
CA GLU A 48 -3.22 4.44 0.25
C GLU A 48 -4.69 4.02 0.20
N GLU A 49 -5.34 4.32 -0.92
CA GLU A 49 -6.68 3.82 -1.21
C GLU A 49 -6.56 2.74 -2.28
N PHE A 50 -7.07 1.54 -1.99
CA PHE A 50 -6.97 0.40 -2.88
C PHE A 50 -8.31 0.03 -3.50
N PHE A 51 -8.27 -0.44 -4.75
CA PHE A 51 -9.43 -0.92 -5.46
C PHE A 51 -9.11 -2.13 -6.34
N CYS A 52 -10.12 -2.93 -6.64
CA CYS A 52 -9.94 -4.12 -7.47
C CYS A 52 -10.19 -3.79 -8.94
N HIS A 53 -9.19 -4.01 -9.79
CA HIS A 53 -9.28 -3.76 -11.23
C HIS A 53 -8.53 -4.85 -12.01
N TRP A 54 -9.17 -5.41 -13.05
CA TRP A 54 -8.65 -6.54 -13.84
C TRP A 54 -8.24 -7.78 -13.01
N GLY A 55 -8.87 -7.97 -11.85
CA GLY A 55 -8.54 -9.07 -10.93
C GLY A 55 -7.31 -8.82 -10.05
N TYR A 56 -6.82 -7.58 -9.99
CA TYR A 56 -5.68 -7.18 -9.15
C TYR A 56 -5.96 -5.90 -8.36
N CYS A 57 -5.40 -5.82 -7.16
CA CYS A 57 -5.46 -4.63 -6.33
C CYS A 57 -4.56 -3.54 -6.88
N GLN A 58 -5.17 -2.39 -7.19
CA GLN A 58 -4.51 -1.18 -7.66
C GLN A 58 -4.56 -0.11 -6.58
N ILE A 59 -3.61 0.83 -6.65
CA ILE A 59 -3.59 2.05 -5.84
C ILE A 59 -4.32 3.17 -6.60
N MET A 60 -5.24 3.87 -5.93
CA MET A 60 -5.98 5.03 -6.45
C MET A 60 -5.20 6.32 -6.25
#